data_AF-A0A3B4A3D9-F1
#
_entry.id   AF-A0A3B4A3D9-F1
#
_cell.length_a   1.000
_cell.length_b   1.000
_cell.length_c   1.000
_cell.angle_alpha   90.00
_cell.angle_beta   90.00
_cell.angle_gamma   90.00
#
_symmetry.space_group_name_H-M   'P 1'
#
loop_
_entity.id
_entity.type
_entity.pdbx_description
1 polymer ?
#
loop_
_entity_poly.entity_id
_entity_poly.type
_entity_poly.pdbx_seq_one_letter_code
_entity_poly.pdbx_strand_id
1 'polypeptide(L)' 'MMADIDDYYTAVRGCTVTLGNFAKATFDSISKTYSYVTLDLWKETVFAKFPYQEITDHLAKHDSRVNMQRGQAAVTATS' A
#
# COMPACT_ATOMS: atom_id res chain seq x y z
N MET A 1 9.99 12.84 -13.28
CA MET A 1 9.99 11.36 -13.52
C MET A 1 9.17 10.68 -12.42
N MET A 2 8.76 9.42 -12.60
CA MET A 2 7.69 8.72 -11.82
C MET A 2 7.88 8.63 -10.29
N ALA A 3 9.10 8.81 -9.77
CA ALA A 3 9.41 8.78 -8.33
C ALA A 3 9.91 10.12 -7.77
N ASP A 4 9.94 11.18 -8.59
CA ASP A 4 10.38 12.53 -8.21
C ASP A 4 11.73 12.59 -7.47
N ILE A 5 12.76 11.96 -8.03
CA ILE A 5 14.14 11.94 -7.50
C ILE A 5 15.01 12.89 -8.34
N ASP A 6 15.70 13.83 -7.70
CA ASP A 6 16.50 14.89 -8.35
C ASP A 6 17.84 14.36 -8.90
N ASP A 7 18.61 13.61 -8.09
CA ASP A 7 19.86 12.97 -8.48
C ASP A 7 19.99 11.57 -7.83
N TYR A 8 20.34 10.56 -8.63
CA TYR A 8 20.63 9.20 -8.13
C TYR A 8 21.53 8.42 -9.10
N TYR A 9 22.63 7.90 -8.59
CA TYR A 9 23.52 7.01 -9.34
C TYR A 9 22.89 5.63 -9.49
N THR A 10 22.71 5.19 -10.74
CA THR A 10 22.13 3.88 -11.06
C THR A 10 23.18 2.96 -11.67
N ALA A 11 23.26 1.73 -11.19
CA ALA A 11 24.02 0.66 -11.80
C ALA A 11 23.16 -0.61 -11.85
N VAL A 12 23.10 -1.26 -13.02
CA VAL A 12 22.37 -2.51 -13.17
C VAL A 12 23.34 -3.60 -13.62
N ARG A 13 23.29 -4.75 -12.94
CA ARG A 13 24.06 -5.95 -13.27
C ARG A 13 23.10 -7.08 -13.65
N GLY A 14 23.41 -7.84 -14.69
CA GLY A 14 22.58 -8.95 -15.19
C GLY A 14 22.05 -8.74 -16.62
N CYS A 15 21.08 -9.56 -17.06
CA CYS A 15 20.46 -9.42 -18.37
C CYS A 15 19.50 -8.22 -18.40
N THR A 16 20.05 -7.07 -18.77
CA THR A 16 19.38 -5.76 -18.91
C THR A 16 18.68 -5.58 -20.27
N VAL A 17 18.80 -6.56 -21.16
CA VAL A 17 18.31 -6.45 -22.55
C VAL A 17 16.78 -6.35 -22.63
N THR A 18 16.06 -6.76 -21.57
CA THR A 18 14.60 -6.66 -21.49
C THR A 18 14.17 -5.48 -20.62
N LEU A 19 13.35 -4.59 -21.19
CA LEU A 19 12.80 -3.41 -20.52
C LEU A 19 12.11 -3.75 -19.18
N GLY A 20 11.39 -4.88 -19.13
CA GLY A 20 10.67 -5.32 -17.94
C GLY A 20 11.58 -5.66 -16.74
N ASN A 21 12.76 -6.24 -16.99
CA ASN A 21 13.70 -6.54 -15.92
C ASN A 21 14.30 -5.26 -15.33
N PHE A 22 14.61 -4.28 -16.19
CA PHE A 22 15.12 -2.97 -15.75
C PHE A 22 14.07 -2.19 -14.93
N ALA A 23 12.83 -2.14 -15.41
CA ALA A 23 11.74 -1.49 -14.69
C ALA A 23 11.49 -2.14 -13.32
N LYS A 24 11.49 -3.48 -13.25
CA LYS A 24 11.35 -4.23 -12.00
C LYS A 24 12.51 -3.99 -11.03
N ALA A 25 13.75 -3.97 -11.53
CA ALA A 25 14.92 -3.67 -10.71
C ALA A 25 14.88 -2.25 -10.12
N THR A 26 14.42 -1.28 -10.91
CA THR A 26 14.26 0.11 -10.44
C THR A 26 13.18 0.22 -9.36
N PHE A 27 12.02 -0.42 -9.58
CA PHE A 27 10.94 -0.46 -8.59
C PHE A 27 11.36 -1.13 -7.27
N ASP A 28 12.08 -2.24 -7.36
CA ASP A 28 12.62 -2.94 -6.19
C ASP A 28 13.64 -2.08 -5.42
N SER A 29 14.52 -1.38 -6.13
CA SER A 29 15.48 -0.45 -5.51
C SER A 29 14.78 0.68 -4.75
N ILE A 30 13.75 1.30 -5.33
CA ILE A 30 12.95 2.35 -4.67
C ILE A 30 12.18 1.78 -3.48
N SER A 31 11.60 0.58 -3.60
CA SER A 31 10.87 -0.05 -2.48
C SER A 31 11.78 -0.33 -1.28
N LYS A 32 13.05 -0.67 -1.54
CA LYS A 32 14.05 -0.92 -0.50
C LYS A 32 14.47 0.33 0.26
N THR A 33 14.29 1.54 -0.28
CA THR A 33 14.62 2.78 0.46
C THR A 33 13.74 2.94 1.69
N TYR A 34 12.46 2.55 1.62
CA TYR A 34 11.56 2.51 2.77
C TYR A 34 11.83 1.35 3.72
N SER A 35 12.44 0.28 3.22
CA SER A 35 12.83 -0.88 4.04
C SER A 35 14.12 -0.65 4.81
N TYR A 36 14.94 0.31 4.36
CA TYR A 36 16.20 0.65 5.01
C TYR A 36 15.94 1.54 6.22
N VAL A 37 16.54 1.17 7.36
CA VAL A 37 16.36 1.90 8.62
C VAL A 37 17.59 2.75 8.89
N THR A 38 17.44 4.06 8.77
CA THR A 38 18.41 5.07 9.22
C THR A 38 18.26 5.33 10.72
N LEU A 39 19.31 5.85 11.36
CA LEU A 39 19.33 6.12 12.81
C LEU A 39 18.19 7.03 13.29
N ASP A 40 17.63 7.88 12.42
CA ASP A 40 16.48 8.74 12.77
C ASP A 40 15.18 7.95 12.93
N LEU A 41 15.03 6.85 12.19
CA LEU A 41 13.89 5.93 12.21
C LEU A 41 13.96 4.90 13.35
N TRP A 42 15.00 4.94 14.20
CA TRP A 42 15.15 4.02 15.35
C TRP A 42 14.24 4.36 16.52
N LYS A 43 13.65 5.56 16.53
CA LYS A 43 12.68 5.94 17.55
C LYS A 43 11.46 5.04 17.45
N GLU A 44 10.88 4.74 18.61
CA GLU A 44 9.69 3.89 18.68
C GLU A 44 8.54 4.50 17.85
N THR A 45 7.96 3.67 16.99
CA THR A 45 6.81 4.08 16.16
C THR A 45 5.52 3.99 16.99
N VAL A 46 4.79 5.09 17.07
CA VAL A 46 3.46 5.10 17.70
C VAL A 46 2.45 4.66 16.66
N PHE A 47 1.95 3.44 16.80
CA PHE A 47 0.91 2.93 15.92
C PHE A 47 -0.41 3.67 16.16
N ALA A 48 -0.83 4.47 15.17
CA ALA A 48 -2.17 5.04 15.13
C ALA A 48 -3.21 3.96 14.78
N LYS A 49 -4.49 4.25 15.04
CA LYS A 49 -5.58 3.41 14.57
C LYS A 49 -5.51 3.28 13.06
N PHE A 50 -5.79 2.09 12.56
CA PHE A 50 -5.77 1.85 11.12
C PHE A 50 -6.94 2.60 10.48
N PRO A 51 -6.76 3.27 9.32
CA PRO A 51 -7.78 4.14 8.72
C PRO A 51 -9.11 3.42 8.44
N TYR A 52 -9.08 2.12 8.15
CA TYR A 52 -10.32 1.35 8.00
C TYR A 52 -11.15 1.33 9.29
N GLN A 53 -10.50 1.24 10.46
CA GLN A 53 -11.18 1.25 11.76
C GLN A 53 -11.82 2.62 12.05
N GLU A 54 -11.18 3.72 11.65
CA GLU A 54 -11.73 5.08 11.85
C GLU A 54 -12.83 5.44 10.84
N ILE A 55 -12.76 4.91 9.62
CA ILE A 55 -13.66 5.27 8.51
C ILE A 55 -14.78 4.22 8.35
N THR A 56 -14.86 3.19 9.20
CA THR A 56 -15.83 2.09 9.10
C THR A 56 -17.27 2.59 8.96
N ASP A 57 -17.69 3.57 9.76
CA ASP A 57 -19.05 4.12 9.69
C ASP A 57 -19.34 4.88 8.40
N HIS A 58 -18.32 5.51 7.80
CA HIS A 58 -18.44 6.21 6.52
C HIS A 58 -18.48 5.22 5.35
N LEU A 59 -17.60 4.19 5.38
CA LEU A 59 -17.58 3.10 4.42
C LEU A 59 -18.91 2.33 4.42
N ALA A 60 -19.45 1.99 5.59
CA ALA A 60 -20.72 1.28 5.70
C ALA A 60 -21.91 2.05 5.07
N LYS A 61 -21.85 3.39 5.07
CA LYS A 61 -22.91 4.24 4.49
C LYS A 61 -22.82 4.34 2.97
N HIS A 62 -21.64 4.20 2.39
CA HIS A 62 -21.40 4.43 0.95
C HIS A 62 -21.06 3.15 0.17
N ASP A 63 -20.81 2.04 0.86
CA ASP A 63 -20.54 0.75 0.24
C ASP A 63 -21.85 -0.02 -0.01
N SER A 64 -22.21 -0.15 -1.28
CA SER A 64 -23.40 -0.88 -1.72
C SER A 64 -23.30 -2.40 -1.49
N ARG A 65 -22.09 -2.97 -1.39
CA ARG A 65 -21.84 -4.40 -1.14
C ARG A 65 -22.05 -4.72 0.34
N VAL A 66 -21.57 -3.87 1.25
CA VAL A 66 -21.79 -4.00 2.70
C VAL A 66 -23.28 -3.85 3.05
N ASN A 67 -23.97 -2.90 2.42
CA ASN A 67 -25.41 -2.71 2.63
C ASN A 67 -26.23 -3.88 2.07
N MET A 68 -25.82 -4.49 0.95
CA MET A 68 -26.49 -5.66 0.40
C MET A 68 -26.34 -6.90 1.31
N GLN A 69 -25.16 -7.12 1.90
CA GLN A 69 -24.94 -8.20 2.87
C GLN A 69 -25.75 -8.01 4.17
N ARG A 70 -25.85 -6.77 4.68
CA ARG A 70 -26.71 -6.46 5.84
C ARG A 70 -28.19 -6.64 5.52
N GLY A 71 -28.63 -6.24 4.32
CA GLY A 71 -30.00 -6.46 3.86
C GLY A 71 -30.36 -7.94 3.80
N GLN A 72 -29.45 -8.79 3.30
CA GLN A 72 -29.61 -10.25 3.24
C GLN A 72 -29.60 -10.92 4.63
N ALA A 73 -28.71 -10.50 5.54
CA ALA A 73 -28.66 -11.03 6.90
C ALA A 73 -29.95 -10.73 7.69
N ALA A 74 -30.56 -9.56 7.46
CA ALA A 74 -31.82 -9.18 8.10
C ALA A 74 -33.02 -10.01 7.57
N VAL A 75 -33.09 -10.30 6.26
CA VAL A 75 -34.18 -11.14 5.72
C VAL A 75 -34.06 -12.61 6.13
N THR A 76 -32.86 -13.15 6.32
CA THR A 76 -32.69 -14.55 6.77
C THR A 76 -32.97 -14.74 8.27
N ALA A 77 -32.79 -13.71 9.10
CA ALA A 77 -33.09 -13.77 10.54
C ALA A 77 -34.59 -13.67 10.88
N THR A 78 -35.44 -13.40 9.88
CA THR A 78 -36.89 -13.22 10.05
C THR A 78 -37.71 -14.38 9.46
N SER A 79 -37.05 -15.48 9.06
CA SER A 79 -37.68 -16.73 8.60
C SER A 79 -37.42 -17.88 9.58
#